data_AF-A0A942P386-F1
#
_entry.id   AF-A0A942P386-F1
#
_cell.length_a   1.000
_cell.length_b   1.000
_cell.length_c   1.000
_cell.angle_alpha   90.00
_cell.angle_beta   90.00
_cell.angle_gamma   90.00
#
_symmetry.space_group_name_H-M   'P 1'
#
loop_
_entity.id
_entity.type
_entity.pdbx_description
1 polymer ?
#
loop_
_entity_poly.entity_id
_entity_poly.type
_entity_poly.pdbx_seq_one_letter_code
_entity_poly.pdbx_strand_id
1 'polypeptide(L)' 'METTIRINTDHLNNDVIEAIRKMFPHKIVEITIQPADETDYITSNPAYASELQERIEEYKTKQNGIILKEDELL' A
#
# COMPACT_ATOMS: atom_id res chain seq x y z
N MET A 1 18.27 9.09 -14.87
CA MET A 1 17.03 9.35 -14.10
C MET A 1 16.33 8.02 -14.00
N GLU A 2 16.08 7.58 -12.78
CA GLU A 2 15.32 6.37 -12.48
C GLU A 2 13.85 6.79 -12.31
N THR A 3 12.92 6.00 -12.85
CA THR A 3 11.48 6.26 -12.74
C THR A 3 10.81 4.97 -12.34
N THR A 4 10.35 4.90 -11.09
CA THR A 4 9.63 3.75 -10.56
C THR A 4 8.14 3.91 -10.83
N ILE A 5 7.54 2.96 -11.54
CA ILE A 5 6.10 2.92 -11.80
C ILE A 5 5.52 1.75 -11.00
N ARG A 6 4.64 2.03 -10.04
CA ARG A 6 3.88 1.01 -9.31
C ARG A 6 2.51 0.85 -9.93
N ILE A 7 2.20 -0.33 -10.43
CA ILE A 7 0.92 -0.67 -11.06
C ILE A 7 0.45 -2.03 -10.57
N ASN A 8 -0.86 -2.17 -10.32
CA ASN A 8 -1.46 -3.48 -10.06
C ASN A 8 -1.45 -4.29 -11.37
N THR A 9 -1.09 -5.57 -11.27
CA THR A 9 -1.00 -6.50 -12.40
C THR A 9 -2.28 -6.59 -13.24
N ASP A 10 -3.46 -6.41 -12.63
CA ASP A 10 -4.76 -6.44 -13.31
C ASP A 10 -4.92 -5.27 -14.30
N HIS A 11 -4.14 -4.20 -14.11
CA HIS A 11 -4.14 -3.01 -14.96
C HIS A 11 -2.96 -2.99 -15.95
N LEU A 12 -2.14 -4.04 -15.98
CA LEU A 12 -1.05 -4.16 -16.93
C LEU A 12 -1.62 -4.54 -18.30
N ASN A 13 -1.86 -3.53 -19.15
CA ASN A 13 -2.42 -3.72 -20.48
C ASN A 13 -1.53 -3.09 -21.57
N ASN A 14 -1.93 -3.26 -22.83
CA ASN A 14 -1.19 -2.73 -23.98
C ASN A 14 -1.06 -1.20 -23.97
N ASP A 15 -2.03 -0.48 -23.39
CA ASP A 15 -1.98 0.98 -23.32
C ASP A 15 -0.84 1.46 -22.41
N VAL A 16 -0.57 0.73 -21.32
CA VAL A 16 0.55 1.02 -20.41
C VAL A 16 1.89 0.85 -21.13
N ILE A 17 2.04 -0.20 -21.93
CA ILE A 17 3.26 -0.45 -22.72
C ILE A 17 3.47 0.66 -23.76
N GLU A 18 2.41 1.06 -24.45
CA GLU A 18 2.45 2.17 -25.41
C GLU A 18 2.77 3.52 -24.73
N ALA A 19 2.26 3.75 -23.53
CA ALA A 19 2.60 4.93 -22.74
C ALA A 19 4.10 4.97 -22.38
N ILE A 20 4.66 3.84 -21.90
CA ILE A 20 6.10 3.74 -21.58
C ILE A 20 6.95 4.01 -22.83
N ARG A 21 6.56 3.46 -23.99
CA ARG A 21 7.25 3.67 -25.26
C ARG A 21 7.26 5.14 -25.70
N LYS A 22 6.15 5.86 -25.48
CA LYS A 22 6.04 7.30 -25.78
C LYS A 22 6.84 8.16 -24.80
N MET A 23 6.92 7.77 -23.53
CA MET A 23 7.68 8.49 -22.51
C MET A 23 9.20 8.36 -22.69
N PHE A 24 9.66 7.23 -23.22
CA PHE A 24 11.09 6.94 -23.39
C PHE A 24 11.44 6.58 -24.85
N PRO A 25 11.27 7.50 -25.81
CA PRO A 25 11.56 7.22 -27.21
C PRO A 25 13.05 6.95 -27.42
N HIS A 26 13.37 5.91 -28.19
CA HIS A 26 14.74 5.51 -28.55
C HIS A 26 15.66 5.17 -27.36
N LYS A 27 15.09 4.83 -26.20
CA LYS A 27 15.86 4.40 -25.03
C LYS A 27 15.61 2.93 -24.71
N ILE A 28 16.62 2.29 -24.14
CA ILE A 28 16.46 0.97 -23.51
C ILE A 28 15.91 1.22 -22.11
N VAL A 29 14.80 0.56 -21.78
CA VAL A 29 14.14 0.64 -20.47
C VAL A 29 14.26 -0.73 -19.80
N GLU A 30 14.74 -0.73 -18.56
CA GLU A 30 14.73 -1.91 -17.70
C GLU A 30 13.42 -1.96 -16.92
N ILE A 31 12.73 -3.11 -16.92
CA ILE A 31 11.48 -3.32 -16.18
C ILE A 31 11.74 -4.33 -15.07
N THR A 32 11.67 -3.87 -13.84
CA THR A 32 11.79 -4.72 -12.64
C THR A 32 10.41 -4.99 -12.07
N ILE A 33 9.99 -6.26 -12.10
CA ILE A 33 8.70 -6.70 -11.53
C ILE A 33 8.97 -7.24 -10.13
N GLN A 34 8.35 -6.62 -9.13
CA GLN A 34 8.40 -7.05 -7.74
C GLN A 34 6.98 -7.06 -7.17
N PRO A 35 6.63 -8.01 -6.29
CA PRO A 35 5.40 -7.94 -5.52
C PRO A 35 5.37 -6.61 -4.75
N ALA A 36 4.33 -5.81 -4.96
CA ALA A 36 4.19 -4.53 -4.26
C ALA A 36 3.63 -4.70 -2.84
N ASP A 37 3.05 -5.87 -2.53
CA ASP A 37 2.49 -6.16 -1.23
C ASP A 37 3.54 -6.76 -0.30
N GLU A 38 3.99 -5.96 0.67
CA GLU A 38 4.87 -6.39 1.76
C GLU A 38 4.07 -7.06 2.89
N THR A 39 2.74 -7.12 2.80
CA THR A 39 1.90 -7.77 3.83
C THR A 39 2.23 -9.25 3.96
N ASP A 40 2.59 -9.93 2.87
CA ASP A 40 3.09 -11.31 2.92
C ASP A 40 4.41 -11.40 3.72
N TYR A 41 5.30 -10.42 3.58
CA TYR A 41 6.52 -10.35 4.38
C TYR A 41 6.22 -10.11 5.86
N ILE A 42 5.34 -9.17 6.16
CA ILE A 42 4.93 -8.83 7.53
C ILE A 42 4.21 -10.00 8.21
N THR A 43 3.35 -10.72 7.49
CA THR A 43 2.60 -11.88 8.01
C THR A 43 3.44 -13.15 8.09
N SER A 44 4.54 -13.24 7.31
CA SER A 44 5.49 -14.37 7.41
C SER A 44 6.21 -14.43 8.76
N ASN A 45 6.29 -13.30 9.48
CA ASN A 45 6.86 -13.25 10.83
C ASN A 45 5.74 -13.23 11.90
N PRO A 46 5.58 -14.30 12.69
CA PRO A 46 4.53 -14.39 13.70
C PRO A 46 4.61 -13.31 14.79
N ALA A 47 5.80 -12.73 15.03
CA ALA A 47 5.96 -11.61 15.97
C ALA A 47 5.34 -10.31 15.43
N TYR A 48 5.52 -10.02 14.14
CA TYR A 48 4.95 -8.82 13.51
C TYR A 48 3.44 -8.96 13.29
N ALA A 49 2.96 -10.17 12.96
CA ALA A 49 1.54 -10.44 12.87
C ALA A 49 0.82 -10.18 14.21
N SER A 50 1.43 -10.58 15.33
CA SER A 50 0.88 -10.38 16.68
C SER A 50 0.82 -8.90 17.06
N GLU A 51 1.89 -8.13 16.80
CA GLU A 51 1.93 -6.69 17.09
C GLU A 51 0.90 -5.91 16.24
N LEU A 52 0.75 -6.26 14.96
CA LEU A 52 -0.27 -5.64 14.10
C LEU A 52 -1.68 -5.91 14.59
N GLN A 53 -1.95 -7.14 15.02
CA GLN A 53 -3.26 -7.51 15.54
C GLN A 53 -3.59 -6.75 16.83
N GLU A 54 -2.62 -6.60 17.73
CA GLU A 54 -2.76 -5.78 18.95
C GLU A 54 -3.08 -4.32 18.60
N ARG A 55 -2.36 -3.72 17.67
CA ARG A 55 -2.60 -2.32 17.24
C ARG A 55 -3.95 -2.11 16.56
N ILE A 56 -4.44 -3.10 15.80
CA ILE A 56 -5.76 -3.06 15.18
C ILE A 56 -6.85 -3.07 16.24
N GLU A 57 -6.71 -3.91 17.27
CA GLU A 57 -7.68 -4.01 18.36
C GLU A 57 -7.65 -2.76 19.25
N GLU A 58 -6.47 -2.19 19.52
CA GLU A 58 -6.37 -0.89 20.18
C GLU A 58 -7.06 0.23 19.38
N TYR A 59 -6.85 0.27 18.06
CA TYR A 59 -7.44 1.28 17.19
C TYR A 59 -8.97 1.19 17.18
N LYS A 60 -9.54 -0.02 17.08
CA LYS A 60 -11.00 -0.24 17.18
C LYS A 60 -11.54 0.16 18.55
N THR A 61 -10.82 -0.17 19.62
CA THR A 61 -11.22 0.20 20.98
C THR A 61 -11.21 1.73 21.17
N LYS A 62 -10.23 2.41 20.58
CA LYS A 62 -10.13 3.88 20.59
C LYS A 62 -11.15 4.56 19.66
N GLN A 63 -11.57 3.92 18.57
CA GLN A 63 -12.71 4.38 17.74
C GLN A 63 -14.04 4.31 18.49
N ASN A 64 -14.19 3.37 19.42
CA ASN A 64 -15.32 3.31 20.35
C ASN A 64 -15.14 4.24 21.57
N GLY A 65 -14.09 5.07 21.59
CA GLY A 65 -13.86 6.08 22.60
C GLY A 65 -14.98 7.11 22.60
N ILE A 66 -15.51 7.38 23.79
CA ILE A 66 -16.71 8.18 24.06
C ILE A 66 -16.65 9.51 23.29
N ILE A 67 -17.55 9.68 22.31
CA ILE A 67 -17.88 11.00 21.76
C ILE A 67 -18.76 11.68 22.80
N LEU A 68 -18.13 12.36 23.77
CA LEU A 68 -18.85 13.28 24.64
C LEU A 68 -19.21 14.51 23.78
N LYS A 69 -20.50 14.81 23.69
CA LYS A 69 -20.94 16.11 23.18
C LYS A 69 -20.55 17.16 24.20
N GLU A 70 -20.23 18.39 23.76
CA GLU A 70 -19.87 19.50 24.67
C GLU A 70 -20.92 19.69 25.78
N ASP A 71 -22.19 19.39 25.48
CA ASP A 71 -23.33 19.47 26.41
C ASP A 71 -23.28 18.47 27.59
N GLU A 72 -22.39 17.47 27.56
CA GLU A 72 -22.18 16.48 28.62
C GLU A 72 -20.93 16.76 29.47
N LEU A 73 -20.16 17.80 29.14
CA LEU A 73 -19.02 18.28 29.90
C LEU A 73 -19.40 19.56 30.67
N LEU A 74 -19.94 19.35 31.88
CA LEU A 74 -20.25 20.34 32.95
C LEU A 74 -21.25 21.45 32.62
#